data_AF-A0A353KSJ4-F1
#
_entry.id   AF-A0A353KSJ4-F1
#
_cell.length_a   1.000
_cell.length_b   1.000
_cell.length_c   1.000
_cell.angle_alpha   90.00
_cell.angle_beta   90.00
_cell.angle_gamma   90.00
#
_symmetry.space_group_name_H-M   'P 1'
#
loop_
_entity.id
_entity.type
_entity.pdbx_description
1 polymer ?
#
loop_
_entity_poly.entity_id
_entity_poly.type
_entity_poly.pdbx_seq_one_letter_code
_entity_poly.pdbx_strand_id
1 'polypeptide(L)'
;MLYFVSTPIGNLGDVSLRALEVLKEVDFIACEDTRTSLKFLNRYGVKKPLVSYHKFNERTAGEKLIEELKAGKNVAVISDAGTPVVSDPGNSLAERLVEEGLEFTVIPGATAFVPALILSGFDAKRFMFVGFLPDKKSEKRNALEELKGVNATLIFYCAPHDLEDTLSLMYSVFGNRRAATVKEITKLHERTERFFLADGIKEEEPRGEYVIVVEGGKTEDPDLSLSVSEHVEKLVAEGLSKMDAVKKVAKARKMPKSEVYKLSL
;
A
#
# COMPACT_ATOMS: atom_id res chain seq x y z
N MET A 1 22.33 -3.85 -18.31
CA MET A 1 21.11 -4.33 -17.60
C MET A 1 20.76 -3.37 -16.48
N LEU A 2 19.48 -3.11 -16.22
CA LEU A 2 19.04 -2.25 -15.12
C LEU A 2 18.57 -3.04 -13.90
N TYR A 3 18.89 -2.56 -12.70
CA TYR A 3 18.46 -3.14 -11.43
C TYR A 3 17.67 -2.11 -10.62
N PHE A 4 16.41 -2.39 -10.30
CA PHE A 4 15.72 -1.68 -9.22
C PHE A 4 16.12 -2.31 -7.89
N VAL A 5 16.73 -1.57 -6.99
CA VAL A 5 17.31 -2.12 -5.76
C VAL A 5 16.65 -1.50 -4.54
N SER A 6 15.99 -2.32 -3.73
CA SER A 6 15.40 -1.84 -2.48
C SER A 6 16.48 -1.46 -1.46
N THR A 7 16.30 -0.29 -0.83
CA THR A 7 17.14 0.23 0.25
C THR A 7 16.43 0.10 1.61
N PRO A 8 17.17 0.17 2.74
CA PRO A 8 16.54 0.16 4.06
C PRO A 8 15.56 1.32 4.29
N ILE A 9 14.58 1.12 5.18
CA ILE A 9 13.56 2.13 5.54
C ILE A 9 13.82 2.83 6.90
N GLY A 10 14.95 2.54 7.54
CA GLY A 10 15.28 3.14 8.84
C GLY A 10 16.50 2.48 9.50
N ASN A 11 16.51 1.15 9.55
CA ASN A 11 17.64 0.38 10.03
C ASN A 11 18.54 -0.08 8.89
N LEU A 12 19.79 0.40 8.88
CA LEU A 12 20.74 0.04 7.82
C LEU A 12 20.93 -1.49 7.68
N GLY A 13 20.72 -2.26 8.74
CA GLY A 13 20.81 -3.73 8.74
C GLY A 13 19.76 -4.44 7.89
N ASP A 14 18.70 -3.75 7.43
CA ASP A 14 17.64 -4.34 6.61
C ASP A 14 18.02 -4.44 5.11
N VAL A 15 19.24 -4.02 4.74
CA VAL A 15 19.75 -4.19 3.37
C VAL A 15 20.05 -5.67 3.09
N SER A 16 19.64 -6.16 1.92
CA SER A 16 19.98 -7.53 1.53
C SER A 16 21.43 -7.63 1.05
N LEU A 17 22.05 -8.80 1.23
CA LEU A 17 23.41 -9.05 0.72
C LEU A 17 23.47 -8.84 -0.80
N ARG A 18 22.44 -9.32 -1.52
CA ARG A 18 22.34 -9.16 -2.98
C ARG A 18 22.24 -7.70 -3.42
N ALA A 19 21.57 -6.84 -2.63
CA ALA A 19 21.56 -5.41 -2.91
C ALA A 19 22.97 -4.83 -2.83
N LEU A 20 23.75 -5.18 -1.80
CA LEU A 20 25.13 -4.71 -1.66
C LEU A 20 26.05 -5.23 -2.76
N GLU A 21 25.89 -6.48 -3.20
CA GLU A 21 26.63 -7.06 -4.33
C GLU A 21 26.36 -6.26 -5.62
N VAL A 22 25.09 -6.12 -5.99
CA VAL A 22 24.69 -5.38 -7.21
C VAL A 22 25.18 -3.94 -7.18
N LEU A 23 24.99 -3.22 -6.06
CA LEU A 23 25.43 -1.83 -5.94
C LEU A 23 26.96 -1.69 -6.05
N LYS A 24 27.74 -2.73 -5.74
CA LYS A 24 29.20 -2.74 -5.93
C LYS A 24 29.63 -3.11 -7.35
N GLU A 25 28.76 -3.72 -8.15
CA GLU A 25 29.09 -4.21 -9.48
C GLU A 25 28.64 -3.27 -10.61
N VAL A 26 27.51 -2.57 -10.45
CA VAL A 26 26.98 -1.64 -11.47
C VAL A 26 27.96 -0.52 -11.83
N ASP A 27 27.84 0.06 -13.03
CA ASP A 27 28.68 1.18 -13.46
C ASP A 27 28.38 2.46 -12.67
N PHE A 28 27.10 2.73 -12.39
CA PHE A 28 26.65 3.88 -11.61
C PHE A 28 25.28 3.63 -10.97
N ILE A 29 24.91 4.51 -10.04
CA ILE A 29 23.66 4.43 -9.27
C ILE A 29 22.82 5.69 -9.54
N ALA A 30 21.60 5.49 -9.99
CA ALA A 30 20.56 6.52 -10.07
C ALA A 30 19.78 6.55 -8.75
N CYS A 31 19.63 7.71 -8.14
CA CYS A 31 19.00 7.87 -6.82
C CYS A 31 18.24 9.19 -6.69
N GLU A 32 17.24 9.22 -5.81
CA GLU A 32 16.40 10.41 -5.59
C GLU A 32 17.18 11.57 -4.97
N ASP A 33 17.80 11.35 -3.79
CA ASP A 33 18.74 12.27 -3.19
C ASP A 33 20.14 11.64 -3.06
N THR A 34 21.05 12.14 -3.90
CA THR A 34 22.48 11.76 -3.88
C THR A 34 23.13 11.94 -2.50
N ARG A 35 22.72 12.92 -1.69
CA ARG A 35 23.29 13.20 -0.37
C ARG A 35 22.84 12.16 0.66
N THR A 36 21.56 11.79 0.63
CA THR A 36 20.98 10.74 1.49
C THR A 36 21.59 9.39 1.12
N SER A 37 21.54 9.05 -0.16
CA SER A 37 22.09 7.80 -0.69
C SER A 37 23.58 7.65 -0.41
N LEU A 38 24.38 8.72 -0.52
CA LEU A 38 25.81 8.67 -0.24
C LEU A 38 26.13 8.23 1.20
N LYS A 39 25.32 8.61 2.20
CA LYS A 39 25.52 8.18 3.60
C LYS A 39 25.35 6.67 3.74
N PHE A 40 24.28 6.13 3.15
CA PHE A 40 23.99 4.70 3.10
C PHE A 40 25.11 3.93 2.39
N LEU A 41 25.50 4.38 1.19
CA LEU A 41 26.53 3.73 0.38
C LEU A 41 27.91 3.73 1.06
N ASN A 42 28.27 4.85 1.70
CA ASN A 42 29.52 4.96 2.45
C ASN A 42 29.60 3.97 3.62
N ARG A 43 28.49 3.72 4.32
CA ARG A 43 28.44 2.75 5.42
C ARG A 43 28.87 1.35 4.97
N TYR A 44 28.54 1.00 3.73
CA TYR A 44 28.81 -0.31 3.13
C TYR A 44 30.04 -0.33 2.20
N GLY A 45 30.79 0.76 2.14
CA GLY A 45 31.97 0.89 1.30
C GLY A 45 31.67 0.85 -0.20
N VAL A 46 30.45 1.20 -0.61
CA VAL A 46 30.06 1.25 -2.03
C VAL A 46 30.52 2.59 -2.61
N LYS A 47 31.44 2.53 -3.59
CA LYS A 47 31.99 3.70 -4.27
C LYS A 47 31.61 3.66 -5.75
N LYS A 48 30.49 4.31 -6.10
CA LYS A 48 30.00 4.42 -7.48
C LYS A 48 29.62 5.86 -7.81
N PRO A 49 29.71 6.27 -9.09
CA PRO A 49 29.12 7.53 -9.53
C PRO A 49 27.62 7.55 -9.21
N LEU A 50 27.15 8.69 -8.71
CA LEU A 50 25.74 8.91 -8.40
C LEU A 50 25.14 9.87 -9.43
N VAL A 51 23.96 9.52 -9.93
CA VAL A 51 23.15 10.36 -10.82
C VAL A 51 21.82 10.63 -10.13
N SER A 52 21.35 11.88 -10.19
CA SER A 52 20.05 12.25 -9.65
C SER A 52 18.92 11.77 -10.54
N TYR A 53 17.97 11.04 -9.96
CA TYR A 53 16.75 10.53 -10.59
C TYR A 53 15.60 10.64 -9.59
N HIS A 54 14.77 11.67 -9.74
CA HIS A 54 13.67 12.01 -8.83
C HIS A 54 12.43 12.48 -9.61
N LYS A 55 11.27 12.60 -8.97
CA LYS A 55 9.98 12.87 -9.64
C LYS A 55 10.01 14.05 -10.64
N PHE A 56 10.75 15.12 -10.36
CA PHE A 56 10.78 16.32 -11.20
C PHE A 56 11.65 16.21 -12.46
N ASN A 57 12.57 15.23 -12.54
CA ASN A 57 13.44 15.02 -13.69
C ASN A 57 13.29 13.62 -14.28
N GLU A 58 12.32 12.83 -13.80
CA GLU A 58 12.16 11.41 -14.08
C GLU A 58 12.19 11.10 -15.58
N ARG A 59 11.50 11.91 -16.40
CA ARG A 59 11.47 11.76 -17.85
C ARG A 59 12.84 11.96 -18.50
N THR A 60 13.47 13.11 -18.24
CA THR A 60 14.74 13.48 -18.89
C THR A 60 15.91 12.65 -18.36
N ALA A 61 15.93 12.35 -17.07
CA ALA A 61 16.92 11.45 -16.48
C ALA A 61 16.70 10.02 -16.99
N GLY A 62 15.45 9.54 -17.07
CA GLY A 62 15.12 8.23 -17.60
C GLY A 62 15.54 8.02 -19.06
N GLU A 63 15.43 9.05 -19.91
CA GLU A 63 15.97 9.02 -21.28
C GLU A 63 17.47 8.74 -21.30
N LYS A 64 18.24 9.44 -20.47
CA LYS A 64 19.69 9.22 -20.34
C LYS A 64 20.00 7.82 -19.80
N LEU A 65 19.25 7.33 -18.82
CA LEU A 65 19.46 5.97 -18.30
C LEU A 65 19.28 4.92 -19.40
N ILE A 66 18.29 5.10 -20.28
CA ILE A 66 18.07 4.20 -21.42
C ILE A 66 19.20 4.27 -22.44
N GLU A 67 19.73 5.46 -22.73
CA GLU A 67 20.91 5.61 -23.59
C GLU A 67 22.13 4.88 -23.04
N GLU A 68 22.40 5.03 -21.73
CA GLU A 68 23.51 4.34 -21.05
C GLU A 68 23.32 2.80 -21.08
N LEU A 69 22.10 2.31 -20.86
CA LEU A 69 21.79 0.88 -20.98
C LEU A 69 22.04 0.35 -22.39
N LYS A 70 21.62 1.09 -23.43
CA LYS A 70 21.87 0.75 -24.83
C LYS A 70 23.37 0.79 -25.17
N ALA A 71 24.15 1.62 -24.47
CA ALA A 71 25.60 1.63 -24.55
C ALA A 71 26.29 0.47 -23.78
N GLY A 72 25.51 -0.46 -23.21
CA GLY A 72 26.02 -1.66 -22.53
C GLY A 72 26.34 -1.46 -21.06
N LYS A 73 25.93 -0.34 -20.46
CA LYS A 73 26.15 -0.07 -19.03
C LYS A 73 25.18 -0.85 -18.15
N ASN A 74 25.63 -1.12 -16.92
CA ASN A 74 24.81 -1.66 -15.84
C ASN A 74 24.46 -0.54 -14.87
N VAL A 75 23.18 -0.42 -14.54
CA VAL A 75 22.65 0.70 -13.75
C VAL A 75 21.85 0.16 -12.58
N ALA A 76 22.07 0.69 -11.38
CA ALA A 76 21.14 0.50 -10.26
C ALA A 76 20.27 1.75 -10.08
N VAL A 77 18.97 1.56 -9.88
CA VAL A 77 18.03 2.59 -9.44
C VAL A 77 17.65 2.29 -7.99
N ILE A 78 17.85 3.26 -7.11
CA ILE A 78 17.45 3.20 -5.69
C ILE A 78 16.53 4.37 -5.35
N SER A 79 15.63 4.17 -4.39
CA SER A 79 14.94 5.28 -3.70
C SER A 79 15.62 5.57 -2.37
N ASP A 80 15.29 6.72 -1.78
CA ASP A 80 15.88 7.16 -0.51
C ASP A 80 15.59 6.16 0.62
N ALA A 81 14.44 5.49 0.56
CA ALA A 81 14.05 4.44 1.49
C ALA A 81 13.08 3.44 0.84
N GLY A 82 13.35 2.15 1.02
CA GLY A 82 12.44 1.09 0.61
C GLY A 82 12.60 0.68 -0.84
N THR A 83 11.49 0.35 -1.49
CA THR A 83 11.52 -0.26 -2.84
C THR A 83 11.17 0.81 -3.88
N PRO A 84 12.06 1.07 -4.87
CA PRO A 84 11.78 2.01 -5.95
C PRO A 84 10.44 1.72 -6.63
N VAL A 85 9.85 2.72 -7.30
CA VAL A 85 8.53 2.64 -7.98
C VAL A 85 7.34 2.62 -7.02
N VAL A 86 7.45 2.03 -5.83
CA VAL A 86 6.32 1.87 -4.90
C VAL A 86 6.15 3.12 -4.04
N SER A 87 5.25 4.02 -4.47
CA SER A 87 5.10 5.37 -3.90
C SER A 87 6.31 6.30 -4.10
N ASP A 88 7.26 5.87 -4.94
CA ASP A 88 8.49 6.56 -5.31
C ASP A 88 8.57 6.71 -6.85
N PRO A 89 9.44 7.59 -7.38
CA PRO A 89 9.74 7.65 -8.81
C PRO A 89 10.26 6.30 -9.35
N GLY A 90 10.04 6.05 -10.65
CA GLY A 90 10.57 4.91 -11.38
C GLY A 90 9.57 4.23 -12.32
N ASN A 91 8.26 4.46 -12.16
CA ASN A 91 7.25 3.75 -12.95
C ASN A 91 7.38 4.03 -14.45
N SER A 92 7.55 5.30 -14.83
CA SER A 92 7.71 5.69 -16.23
C SER A 92 8.98 5.12 -16.87
N LEU A 93 10.04 4.91 -16.08
CA LEU A 93 11.24 4.22 -16.55
C LEU A 93 10.98 2.73 -16.75
N ALA A 94 10.30 2.07 -15.82
CA ALA A 94 9.93 0.66 -15.96
C ALA A 94 9.08 0.41 -17.23
N GLU A 95 8.09 1.26 -17.50
CA GLU A 95 7.29 1.23 -18.72
C GLU A 95 8.17 1.34 -19.97
N ARG A 96 9.05 2.33 -20.02
CA ARG A 96 9.94 2.53 -21.18
C ARG A 96 10.95 1.40 -21.37
N LEU A 97 11.45 0.78 -20.30
CA LEU A 97 12.32 -0.39 -20.40
C LEU A 97 11.60 -1.56 -21.08
N VAL A 98 10.32 -1.77 -20.75
CA VAL A 98 9.46 -2.78 -21.39
C VAL A 98 9.23 -2.42 -22.86
N GLU A 99 8.88 -1.17 -23.17
CA GLU A 99 8.65 -0.71 -24.54
C GLU A 99 9.88 -0.87 -25.45
N GLU A 100 11.06 -0.62 -24.91
CA GLU A 100 12.35 -0.70 -25.61
C GLU A 100 12.94 -2.13 -25.63
N GLY A 101 12.30 -3.10 -24.96
CA GLY A 101 12.80 -4.47 -24.84
C GLY A 101 14.14 -4.58 -24.10
N LEU A 102 14.42 -3.65 -23.18
CA LEU A 102 15.66 -3.61 -22.41
C LEU A 102 15.56 -4.48 -21.16
N GLU A 103 16.61 -5.27 -20.90
CA GLU A 103 16.64 -6.14 -19.73
C GLU A 103 16.74 -5.36 -18.42
N PHE A 104 15.82 -5.67 -17.50
CA PHE A 104 15.87 -5.19 -16.13
C PHE A 104 15.40 -6.26 -15.14
N THR A 105 15.77 -6.08 -13.88
CA THR A 105 15.30 -6.93 -12.77
C THR A 105 15.14 -6.13 -11.49
N VAL A 106 14.57 -6.77 -10.47
CA VAL A 106 14.34 -6.18 -9.14
C VAL A 106 15.12 -6.97 -8.09
N ILE A 107 15.84 -6.25 -7.24
CA ILE A 107 16.46 -6.78 -6.04
C ILE A 107 15.51 -6.51 -4.87
N PRO A 108 14.81 -7.55 -4.35
CA PRO A 108 13.84 -7.38 -3.29
C PRO A 108 14.52 -6.95 -1.99
N GLY A 109 13.76 -6.28 -1.14
CA GLY A 109 14.20 -5.84 0.17
C GLY A 109 13.09 -5.13 0.94
N ALA A 110 13.46 -4.12 1.70
CA ALA A 110 12.57 -3.46 2.64
C ALA A 110 11.39 -2.74 1.93
N THR A 111 10.22 -2.82 2.59
CA THR A 111 9.02 -2.03 2.32
C THR A 111 8.40 -1.68 3.67
N ALA A 112 7.69 -0.55 3.78
CA ALA A 112 7.06 -0.17 5.05
C ALA A 112 5.67 -0.83 5.22
N PHE A 113 4.92 -1.02 4.12
CA PHE A 113 3.53 -1.52 4.20
C PHE A 113 3.41 -2.99 4.65
N VAL A 114 4.38 -3.87 4.32
CA VAL A 114 4.32 -5.29 4.72
C VAL A 114 4.54 -5.46 6.23
N PRO A 115 5.60 -4.90 6.85
CA PRO A 115 5.74 -4.90 8.30
C PRO A 115 4.54 -4.24 8.99
N ALA A 116 4.03 -3.13 8.46
CA ALA A 116 2.86 -2.46 9.03
C ALA A 116 1.62 -3.36 9.04
N LEU A 117 1.36 -4.11 7.96
CA LEU A 117 0.28 -5.09 7.89
C LEU A 117 0.44 -6.16 8.98
N ILE A 118 1.63 -6.73 9.12
CA ILE A 118 1.92 -7.75 10.14
C ILE A 118 1.75 -7.18 11.55
N LEU A 119 2.35 -6.02 11.81
CA LEU A 119 2.29 -5.32 13.10
C LEU A 119 0.88 -4.89 13.45
N SER A 120 0.03 -4.53 12.48
CA SER A 120 -1.38 -4.21 12.74
C SER A 120 -2.16 -5.38 13.36
N GLY A 121 -1.78 -6.62 13.03
CA GLY A 121 -2.51 -7.83 13.41
C GLY A 121 -3.84 -8.03 12.67
N PHE A 122 -4.08 -7.31 11.57
CA PHE A 122 -5.27 -7.48 10.73
C PHE A 122 -5.10 -8.60 9.70
N ASP A 123 -6.19 -8.95 9.01
CA ASP A 123 -6.17 -10.03 8.03
C ASP A 123 -5.23 -9.69 6.86
N ALA A 124 -4.25 -10.56 6.64
CA ALA A 124 -3.25 -10.44 5.59
C ALA A 124 -3.60 -11.29 4.35
N LYS A 125 -4.71 -12.04 4.36
CA LYS A 125 -5.13 -12.86 3.21
C LYS A 125 -5.47 -12.02 1.98
N ARG A 126 -6.13 -10.88 2.21
CA ARG A 126 -6.48 -9.90 1.18
C ARG A 126 -6.25 -8.51 1.74
N PHE A 127 -5.35 -7.79 1.10
CA PHE A 127 -5.06 -6.40 1.44
C PHE A 127 -4.92 -5.59 0.15
N MET A 128 -5.07 -4.28 0.29
CA MET A 128 -4.85 -3.29 -0.75
C MET A 128 -3.91 -2.24 -0.21
N PHE A 129 -2.74 -2.14 -0.82
CA PHE A 129 -1.84 -1.02 -0.59
C PHE A 129 -2.28 0.15 -1.46
N VAL A 130 -2.63 1.27 -0.81
CA VAL A 130 -3.13 2.48 -1.46
C VAL A 130 -2.01 3.51 -1.66
N GLY A 131 -0.98 3.48 -0.82
CA GLY A 131 0.07 4.50 -0.81
C GLY A 131 -0.41 5.80 -0.15
N PHE A 132 0.02 6.94 -0.67
CA PHE A 132 -0.41 8.25 -0.20
C PHE A 132 -1.73 8.67 -0.82
N LEU A 133 -2.61 9.28 -0.01
CA LEU A 133 -3.82 9.90 -0.52
C LEU A 133 -3.51 11.26 -1.19
N PRO A 134 -4.36 11.73 -2.12
CA PRO A 134 -4.22 13.06 -2.71
C PRO A 134 -4.19 14.18 -1.65
N ASP A 135 -3.42 15.24 -1.90
CA ASP A 135 -3.28 16.37 -0.97
C ASP A 135 -4.61 17.14 -0.81
N LYS A 136 -5.37 17.30 -1.90
CA LYS A 136 -6.63 18.06 -1.88
C LYS A 136 -7.72 17.29 -1.15
N LYS A 137 -8.32 17.93 -0.15
CA LYS A 137 -9.37 17.34 0.72
C LYS A 137 -10.54 16.69 -0.04
N SER A 138 -11.02 17.29 -1.13
CA SER A 138 -12.11 16.73 -1.94
C SER A 138 -11.68 15.45 -2.68
N GLU A 139 -10.51 15.45 -3.30
CA GLU A 139 -9.93 14.29 -3.99
C GLU A 139 -9.61 13.17 -2.98
N LYS A 140 -9.05 13.53 -1.81
CA LYS A 140 -8.81 12.63 -0.68
C LYS A 140 -10.10 11.94 -0.22
N ARG A 141 -11.21 12.69 -0.07
CA ARG A 141 -12.51 12.12 0.29
C ARG A 141 -13.03 11.16 -0.79
N ASN A 142 -12.98 11.56 -2.06
CA ASN A 142 -13.47 10.72 -3.16
C ASN A 142 -12.70 9.39 -3.22
N ALA A 143 -11.37 9.43 -3.10
CA ALA A 143 -10.54 8.23 -3.06
C ALA A 143 -10.91 7.31 -1.87
N LEU A 144 -11.22 7.87 -0.70
CA LEU A 144 -11.69 7.07 0.44
C LEU A 144 -13.07 6.47 0.20
N GLU A 145 -14.02 7.20 -0.40
CA GLU A 145 -15.37 6.67 -0.67
C GLU A 145 -15.34 5.45 -1.61
N GLU A 146 -14.46 5.46 -2.62
CA GLU A 146 -14.24 4.31 -3.51
C GLU A 146 -13.78 3.06 -2.74
N LEU A 147 -13.03 3.25 -1.66
CA LEU A 147 -12.48 2.18 -0.83
C LEU A 147 -13.45 1.68 0.24
N LYS A 148 -14.58 2.36 0.45
CA LYS A 148 -15.53 2.05 1.52
C LYS A 148 -16.05 0.61 1.43
N GLY A 149 -16.38 0.13 0.23
CA GLY A 149 -16.91 -1.23 0.04
C GLY A 149 -15.85 -2.33 0.00
N VAL A 150 -14.56 -2.01 0.02
CA VAL A 150 -13.48 -2.97 -0.22
C VAL A 150 -13.32 -3.92 0.97
N ASN A 151 -13.66 -5.19 0.77
CA ASN A 151 -13.48 -6.27 1.74
C ASN A 151 -12.06 -6.85 1.68
N ALA A 152 -11.09 -6.00 2.01
CA ALA A 152 -9.68 -6.30 2.17
C ALA A 152 -9.06 -5.25 3.10
N THR A 153 -8.03 -5.63 3.87
CA THR A 153 -7.29 -4.69 4.72
C THR A 153 -6.68 -3.57 3.86
N LEU A 154 -6.87 -2.32 4.25
CA LEU A 154 -6.39 -1.16 3.50
C LEU A 154 -5.13 -0.61 4.17
N ILE A 155 -4.10 -0.27 3.39
CA ILE A 155 -2.82 0.23 3.90
C ILE A 155 -2.47 1.55 3.21
N PHE A 156 -2.23 2.59 4.00
CA PHE A 156 -1.94 3.94 3.55
C PHE A 156 -0.62 4.42 4.14
N TYR A 157 0.16 5.15 3.35
CA TYR A 157 1.24 5.97 3.89
C TYR A 157 0.69 7.35 4.28
N CYS A 158 1.20 7.89 5.38
CA CYS A 158 0.73 9.16 5.90
C CYS A 158 1.89 9.99 6.45
N ALA A 159 1.97 11.24 5.99
CA ALA A 159 2.89 12.21 6.56
C ALA A 159 2.40 12.62 7.96
N PRO A 160 3.31 12.93 8.90
CA PRO A 160 2.94 13.17 10.29
C PRO A 160 1.99 14.37 10.46
N HIS A 161 2.15 15.41 9.65
CA HIS A 161 1.31 16.61 9.70
C HIS A 161 -0.11 16.38 9.17
N ASP A 162 -0.33 15.31 8.40
CA ASP A 162 -1.61 14.96 7.79
C ASP A 162 -2.40 13.93 8.61
N LEU A 163 -1.80 13.41 9.68
CA LEU A 163 -2.28 12.22 10.39
C LEU A 163 -3.68 12.41 10.99
N GLU A 164 -3.88 13.46 11.77
CA GLU A 164 -5.14 13.75 12.46
C GLU A 164 -6.28 14.02 11.47
N ASP A 165 -6.01 14.85 10.46
CA ASP A 165 -6.97 15.17 9.39
C ASP A 165 -7.35 13.94 8.57
N THR A 166 -6.37 13.07 8.29
CA THR A 166 -6.58 11.84 7.52
C THR A 166 -7.40 10.83 8.31
N LEU A 167 -7.10 10.61 9.61
CA LEU A 167 -7.89 9.73 10.48
C LEU A 167 -9.32 10.22 10.66
N SER A 168 -9.49 11.54 10.87
CA SER A 168 -10.82 12.16 10.98
C SER A 168 -11.65 11.98 9.71
N LEU A 169 -11.03 12.15 8.54
CA LEU A 169 -11.70 11.93 7.26
C LEU A 169 -12.03 10.45 7.03
N MET A 170 -11.10 9.54 7.33
CA MET A 170 -11.33 8.09 7.28
C MET A 170 -12.51 7.69 8.17
N TYR A 171 -12.60 8.20 9.39
CA TYR A 171 -13.75 7.95 10.26
C TYR A 171 -15.07 8.40 9.61
N SER A 172 -15.09 9.61 9.03
CA SER A 172 -16.31 10.14 8.39
C SER A 172 -16.80 9.30 7.20
N VAL A 173 -15.90 8.58 6.51
CA VAL A 173 -16.20 7.78 5.31
C VAL A 173 -16.42 6.31 5.66
N PHE A 174 -15.49 5.72 6.39
CA PHE A 174 -15.46 4.29 6.72
C PHE A 174 -16.30 3.93 7.96
N GLY A 175 -16.68 4.91 8.77
CA GLY A 175 -17.31 4.70 10.07
C GLY A 175 -16.33 4.16 11.11
N ASN A 176 -16.85 3.49 12.14
CA ASN A 176 -16.07 3.05 13.29
C ASN A 176 -15.31 1.73 13.05
N ARG A 177 -14.48 1.66 12.01
CA ARG A 177 -13.63 0.48 11.74
C ARG A 177 -12.45 0.41 12.70
N ARG A 178 -11.93 -0.80 12.90
CA ARG A 178 -10.62 -0.95 13.55
C ARG A 178 -9.53 -0.40 12.63
N ALA A 179 -8.58 0.29 13.22
CA ALA A 179 -7.40 0.82 12.55
C ALA A 179 -6.16 0.57 13.41
N ALA A 180 -4.99 0.67 12.77
CA ALA A 180 -3.71 0.69 13.43
C ALA A 180 -2.83 1.75 12.77
N THR A 181 -2.04 2.46 13.57
CA THR A 181 -0.94 3.29 13.10
C THR A 181 0.35 2.60 13.48
N VAL A 182 1.27 2.51 12.52
CA VAL A 182 2.61 1.95 12.72
C VAL A 182 3.60 3.04 12.38
N LYS A 183 4.36 3.44 13.38
CA LYS A 183 5.25 4.59 13.35
C LYS A 183 6.70 4.14 13.34
N GLU A 184 7.55 4.82 12.56
CA GLU A 184 9.02 4.70 12.63
C GLU A 184 9.52 3.24 12.52
N ILE A 185 8.97 2.50 11.55
CA ILE A 185 9.25 1.08 11.31
C ILE A 185 10.76 0.85 11.17
N THR A 186 11.27 -0.14 11.89
CA THR A 186 12.67 -0.55 12.07
C THR A 186 13.60 0.44 12.78
N LYS A 187 13.11 1.63 13.17
CA LYS A 187 13.89 2.64 13.90
C LYS A 187 13.76 2.47 15.42
N LEU A 188 14.51 3.27 16.19
CA LEU A 188 14.56 3.19 17.65
C LEU A 188 13.19 3.39 18.34
N HIS A 189 12.31 4.19 17.73
CA HIS A 189 11.00 4.55 18.28
C HIS A 189 9.85 3.85 17.53
N GLU A 190 10.09 2.65 17.00
CA GLU A 190 9.04 1.84 16.38
C GLU A 190 7.88 1.63 17.36
N ARG A 191 6.67 2.01 16.95
CA ARG A 191 5.47 1.89 17.80
C ARG A 191 4.26 1.53 16.95
N THR A 192 3.43 0.63 17.46
CA THR A 192 2.14 0.31 16.88
C THR A 192 1.03 0.66 17.86
N GLU A 193 0.04 1.43 17.41
CA GLU A 193 -1.17 1.75 18.17
C GLU A 193 -2.38 1.20 17.42
N ARG A 194 -3.26 0.48 18.11
CA ARG A 194 -4.49 -0.10 17.54
C ARG A 194 -5.67 0.54 18.23
N PHE A 195 -6.65 0.97 17.44
CA PHE A 195 -7.76 1.78 17.91
C PHE A 195 -8.97 1.58 17.00
N PHE A 196 -10.10 2.14 17.39
CA PHE A 196 -11.20 2.33 16.46
C PHE A 196 -11.15 3.75 15.89
N LEU A 197 -11.53 3.91 14.62
CA LEU A 197 -11.47 5.22 13.94
C LEU A 197 -12.24 6.33 14.69
N ALA A 198 -13.30 6.01 15.45
CA ALA A 198 -14.00 7.00 16.28
C ALA A 198 -13.16 7.52 17.46
N ASP A 199 -12.24 6.70 17.98
CA ASP A 199 -11.37 7.06 19.10
C ASP A 199 -10.18 7.90 18.63
N GLY A 200 -9.72 7.67 17.39
CA GLY A 200 -8.52 8.26 16.84
C GLY A 200 -7.25 7.84 17.60
N ILE A 201 -6.21 8.67 17.53
CA ILE A 201 -5.00 8.55 18.35
C ILE A 201 -4.72 9.89 19.03
N LYS A 202 -4.07 9.85 20.20
CA LYS A 202 -3.56 11.06 20.86
C LYS A 202 -2.04 11.09 20.70
N GLU A 203 -1.57 11.81 19.69
CA GLU A 203 -0.14 12.02 19.46
C GLU A 203 0.16 13.52 19.67
N GLU A 204 0.83 13.85 20.77
CA GLU A 204 1.33 15.21 20.99
C GLU A 204 2.53 15.44 20.06
N GLU A 205 2.35 16.32 19.07
CA GLU A 205 3.33 16.60 18.00
C GLU A 205 3.72 15.37 17.16
N PRO A 206 2.88 14.95 16.19
CA PRO A 206 3.24 13.87 15.30
C PRO A 206 4.53 14.19 14.53
N ARG A 207 5.50 13.27 14.61
CA ARG A 207 6.80 13.33 13.92
C ARG A 207 7.16 11.97 13.35
N GLY A 208 8.09 11.94 12.41
CA GLY A 208 8.54 10.71 11.75
C GLY A 208 7.54 10.23 10.69
N GLU A 209 7.60 8.96 10.36
CA GLU A 209 6.80 8.34 9.29
C GLU A 209 5.72 7.43 9.85
N TYR A 210 4.53 7.47 9.25
CA TYR A 210 3.38 6.65 9.63
C TYR A 210 2.88 5.80 8.47
N VAL A 211 2.53 4.56 8.81
CA VAL A 211 1.67 3.71 8.00
C VAL A 211 0.35 3.51 8.74
N ILE A 212 -0.76 3.82 8.10
CA ILE A 212 -2.11 3.59 8.62
C ILE A 212 -2.65 2.31 7.99
N VAL A 213 -3.10 1.38 8.81
CA VAL A 213 -3.73 0.13 8.40
C VAL A 213 -5.17 0.13 8.87
N VAL A 214 -6.14 -0.04 7.98
CA VAL A 214 -7.57 -0.02 8.29
C VAL A 214 -8.17 -1.37 7.97
N GLU A 215 -9.00 -1.88 8.89
CA GLU A 215 -9.75 -3.11 8.68
C GLU A 215 -10.62 -3.00 7.42
N GLY A 216 -10.69 -4.10 6.65
CA GLY A 216 -11.52 -4.16 5.46
C GLY A 216 -12.98 -3.87 5.74
N GLY A 217 -13.65 -3.31 4.74
CA GLY A 217 -15.09 -3.12 4.79
C GLY A 217 -15.78 -4.46 4.91
N LYS A 218 -16.82 -4.53 5.74
CA LYS A 218 -17.78 -5.62 5.59
C LYS A 218 -18.49 -5.36 4.27
N THR A 219 -18.43 -6.30 3.33
CA THR A 219 -19.42 -6.31 2.26
C THR A 219 -20.76 -6.50 2.95
N GLU A 220 -21.50 -5.42 3.13
CA GLU A 220 -22.94 -5.55 3.26
C GLU A 220 -23.39 -6.12 1.93
N ASP A 221 -23.72 -7.41 1.91
CA ASP A 221 -24.46 -7.97 0.80
C ASP A 221 -25.70 -7.08 0.65
N PRO A 222 -25.89 -6.37 -0.48
CA PRO A 222 -26.99 -5.44 -0.66
C PRO A 222 -28.32 -6.12 -0.36
N ASP A 223 -28.40 -7.43 -0.59
CA ASP A 223 -29.58 -8.21 -0.34
C ASP A 223 -29.85 -8.40 1.16
N LEU A 224 -28.85 -8.25 2.03
CA LEU A 224 -29.04 -8.22 3.48
C LEU A 224 -29.72 -6.93 3.97
N SER A 225 -29.66 -5.84 3.22
CA SER A 225 -30.40 -4.60 3.52
C SER A 225 -31.89 -4.67 3.20
N LEU A 226 -32.30 -5.58 2.31
CA LEU A 226 -33.71 -5.89 2.07
C LEU A 226 -34.34 -6.49 3.34
N SER A 227 -35.66 -6.43 3.47
CA SER A 227 -36.35 -7.30 4.42
C SER A 227 -36.14 -8.78 4.05
N VAL A 228 -36.42 -9.68 4.99
CA VAL A 228 -36.29 -11.12 4.74
C VAL A 228 -37.21 -11.56 3.58
N SER A 229 -38.43 -11.01 3.48
CA SER A 229 -39.36 -11.31 2.37
C SER A 229 -38.83 -10.80 1.04
N GLU A 230 -38.42 -9.54 0.96
CA GLU A 230 -37.93 -8.92 -0.28
C GLU A 230 -36.68 -9.62 -0.83
N HIS A 231 -35.77 -10.06 0.04
CA HIS A 231 -34.61 -10.85 -0.37
C HIS A 231 -35.05 -12.22 -0.95
N VAL A 232 -36.00 -12.91 -0.31
CA VAL A 232 -36.53 -14.18 -0.85
C VAL A 232 -37.23 -13.96 -2.19
N GLU A 233 -38.07 -12.93 -2.32
CA GLU A 233 -38.80 -12.58 -3.54
C GLU A 233 -37.85 -12.24 -4.69
N LYS A 234 -36.79 -11.46 -4.43
CA LYS A 234 -35.76 -11.16 -5.42
C LYS A 234 -35.12 -12.43 -5.99
N LEU A 235 -34.70 -13.36 -5.12
CA LEU A 235 -34.09 -14.63 -5.56
C LEU A 235 -35.06 -15.52 -6.34
N VAL A 236 -36.36 -15.49 -6.00
CA VAL A 236 -37.40 -16.19 -6.77
C VAL A 236 -37.58 -15.54 -8.14
N ALA A 237 -37.56 -14.21 -8.23
CA ALA A 237 -37.60 -13.48 -9.50
C ALA A 237 -36.38 -13.76 -10.38
N GLU A 238 -35.22 -14.05 -9.77
CA GLU A 238 -34.00 -14.52 -10.46
C GLU A 238 -34.07 -16.01 -10.87
N GLY A 239 -35.19 -16.70 -10.63
CA GLY A 239 -35.46 -18.05 -11.11
C GLY A 239 -35.18 -19.17 -10.11
N LEU A 240 -34.87 -18.87 -8.84
CA LEU A 240 -34.75 -19.91 -7.81
C LEU A 240 -36.13 -20.39 -7.35
N SER A 241 -36.22 -21.66 -6.95
CA SER A 241 -37.40 -22.15 -6.23
C SER A 241 -37.55 -21.41 -4.89
N LYS A 242 -38.77 -21.19 -4.41
CA LYS A 242 -39.03 -20.54 -3.11
C LYS A 242 -38.25 -21.22 -1.97
N MET A 243 -38.13 -22.54 -2.02
CA MET A 243 -37.40 -23.31 -1.01
C MET A 243 -35.88 -23.09 -1.07
N ASP A 244 -35.31 -22.95 -2.27
CA ASP A 244 -33.88 -22.71 -2.42
C ASP A 244 -33.51 -21.26 -2.16
N ALA A 245 -34.39 -20.31 -2.50
CA ALA A 245 -34.31 -18.92 -2.08
C ALA A 245 -34.27 -18.81 -0.55
N VAL A 246 -35.21 -19.43 0.18
CA VAL A 246 -35.24 -19.47 1.64
C VAL A 246 -33.95 -20.08 2.23
N LYS A 247 -33.42 -21.17 1.65
CA LYS A 247 -32.14 -21.76 2.10
C LYS A 247 -30.97 -20.80 1.92
N LYS A 248 -30.92 -20.09 0.78
CA LYS A 248 -29.85 -19.14 0.44
C LYS A 248 -29.89 -17.92 1.36
N VAL A 249 -31.08 -17.35 1.59
CA VAL A 249 -31.30 -16.24 2.54
C VAL A 249 -30.98 -16.64 3.98
N ALA A 250 -31.41 -17.82 4.43
CA ALA A 250 -31.10 -18.34 5.76
C ALA A 250 -29.59 -18.49 5.99
N LYS A 251 -28.86 -18.97 4.98
CA LYS A 251 -27.39 -19.08 5.04
C LYS A 251 -26.72 -17.70 5.05
N ALA A 252 -27.17 -16.78 4.20
CA ALA A 252 -26.62 -15.42 4.11
C ALA A 252 -26.84 -14.62 5.40
N ARG A 253 -28.04 -14.73 6.00
CA ARG A 253 -28.43 -14.02 7.24
C ARG A 253 -28.07 -14.75 8.53
N LYS A 254 -27.52 -15.97 8.45
CA LYS A 254 -27.28 -16.87 9.59
C LYS A 254 -28.52 -17.08 10.48
N MET A 255 -29.69 -17.19 9.84
CA MET A 255 -30.99 -17.40 10.51
C MET A 255 -31.48 -18.86 10.31
N PRO A 256 -32.28 -19.41 11.24
CA PRO A 256 -32.98 -20.68 11.04
C PRO A 256 -33.89 -20.63 9.80
N LYS A 257 -33.90 -21.70 9.00
CA LYS A 257 -34.75 -21.80 7.79
C LYS A 257 -36.25 -21.64 8.09
N SER A 258 -36.70 -22.15 9.24
CA SER A 258 -38.10 -22.05 9.69
C SER A 258 -38.51 -20.59 9.94
N GLU A 259 -37.59 -19.78 10.45
CA GLU A 259 -37.81 -18.37 10.74
C GLU A 259 -37.84 -17.54 9.45
N VAL A 260 -36.90 -17.78 8.53
CA VAL A 260 -36.90 -17.16 7.20
C VAL A 260 -38.15 -17.53 6.42
N TYR A 261 -38.59 -18.79 6.46
CA TYR A 261 -39.82 -19.23 5.81
C TYR A 261 -41.04 -18.47 6.34
N LYS A 262 -41.16 -18.34 7.67
CA LYS A 262 -42.26 -17.61 8.33
C LYS A 262 -42.29 -16.11 7.98
N LEU A 263 -41.12 -15.50 7.80
CA LEU A 263 -40.97 -14.09 7.41
C LEU A 263 -41.07 -13.86 5.89
N SER A 264 -41.21 -14.93 5.09
CA SER A 264 -41.35 -14.91 3.62
C SER A 264 -42.75 -15.33 3.13
N LEU A 265 -43.71 -15.41 4.07
CA LEU A 265 -45.14 -15.65 3.84
C LEU A 265 -45.86 -14.30 3.86
#